data_AF-A0A3N5TL41-F1
#
_entry.id   AF-A0A3N5TL41-F1
#
_cell.length_a   1.000
_cell.length_b   1.000
_cell.length_c   1.000
_cell.angle_alpha   90.00
_cell.angle_beta   90.00
_cell.angle_gamma   90.00
#
_symmetry.space_group_name_H-M   'P 1'
#
loop_
_entity.id
_entity.type
_entity.pdbx_description
1 polymer ?
#
loop_
_entity_poly.entity_id
_entity_poly.type
_entity_poly.pdbx_seq_one_letter_code
_entity_poly.pdbx_strand_id
1 'polypeptide(L)'
;MFSDQFYKPFLEILGQTIAGFIFEQEYHPKKDRMDPAELAQSLDEFFGTIPKDTRYHVELRTEAYLAEPVLEILEKHGIGLVLSHWTWLPPLGKQFAKSGNRFLSAGEQSIVRLIT
;
A
#
# COMPACT_ATOMS: atom_id res chain seq x y z
N MET A 1 8.58 -13.42 -10.70
CA MET A 1 9.63 -13.02 -9.72
C MET A 1 9.06 -12.95 -8.31
N PHE A 2 8.08 -12.08 -8.02
CA PHE A 2 7.46 -11.98 -6.68
C PHE A 2 6.91 -13.30 -6.15
N SER A 3 6.10 -14.01 -6.95
CA SER A 3 5.42 -15.23 -6.51
C SER A 3 6.38 -16.33 -6.05
N ASP A 4 7.41 -16.59 -6.86
CA ASP A 4 8.33 -17.70 -6.62
C ASP A 4 9.44 -17.37 -5.61
N GLN A 5 9.86 -16.11 -5.54
CA GLN A 5 10.95 -15.70 -4.65
C GLN A 5 10.47 -15.22 -3.28
N PHE A 6 9.25 -14.68 -3.18
CA PHE A 6 8.74 -14.10 -1.94
C PHE A 6 7.48 -14.78 -1.48
N TYR A 7 6.41 -14.78 -2.29
CA TYR A 7 5.10 -15.22 -1.81
C TYR A 7 5.07 -16.69 -1.39
N LYS A 8 5.49 -17.62 -2.25
CA LYS A 8 5.46 -19.05 -1.95
C LYS A 8 6.39 -19.41 -0.79
N PRO A 9 7.69 -19.01 -0.75
CA PRO A 9 8.56 -19.33 0.37
C PRO A 9 8.06 -18.79 1.71
N PHE A 10 7.48 -17.58 1.73
CA PHE A 10 6.92 -17.02 2.95
C PHE A 10 5.70 -17.81 3.45
N LEU A 11 4.82 -18.25 2.54
CA LEU A 11 3.69 -19.11 2.91
C LEU A 11 4.15 -20.47 3.42
N GLU A 12 5.21 -21.04 2.87
CA GLU A 12 5.76 -22.32 3.33
C GLU A 12 6.30 -22.22 4.77
N ILE A 13 6.95 -21.10 5.11
CA ILE A 13 7.57 -20.90 6.42
C ILE A 13 6.56 -20.44 7.47
N LEU A 14 5.73 -19.46 7.13
CA LEU A 14 4.87 -18.74 8.09
C LEU A 14 3.39 -19.13 7.96
N GLY A 15 2.95 -19.58 6.78
CA GLY A 15 1.60 -20.07 6.53
C GLY A 15 0.51 -19.14 7.06
N GLN A 16 -0.29 -19.68 7.99
CA GLN A 16 -1.44 -18.97 8.58
C GLN A 16 -1.04 -17.91 9.63
N THR A 17 0.23 -17.84 10.03
CA THR A 17 0.69 -16.84 11.01
C THR A 17 0.90 -15.45 10.41
N ILE A 18 0.88 -15.32 9.07
CA ILE A 18 1.01 -14.03 8.39
C ILE A 18 -0.31 -13.26 8.51
N ALA A 19 -0.27 -12.15 9.25
CA ALA A 19 -1.38 -11.22 9.38
C ALA A 19 -1.46 -10.20 8.22
N GLY A 20 -0.33 -9.90 7.56
CA GLY A 20 -0.25 -8.81 6.59
C GLY A 20 1.05 -8.82 5.80
N PHE A 21 1.01 -8.28 4.58
CA PHE A 21 2.20 -7.85 3.84
C PHE A 21 2.13 -6.34 3.65
N ILE A 22 3.25 -5.65 3.87
CA ILE A 22 3.35 -4.21 3.66
C ILE A 22 4.32 -4.00 2.50
N PHE A 23 3.81 -3.40 1.42
CA PHE A 23 4.61 -2.90 0.32
C PHE A 23 4.92 -1.43 0.61
N GLU A 24 6.18 -1.13 0.88
CA GLU A 24 6.61 0.23 1.22
C GLU A 24 7.05 0.98 -0.05
N GLN A 25 6.43 2.13 -0.28
CA GLN A 25 6.90 3.13 -1.23
C GLN A 25 7.86 4.07 -0.50
N GLU A 26 9.13 4.09 -0.88
CA GLU A 26 10.16 4.93 -0.25
C GLU A 26 9.85 6.42 -0.39
N TYR A 27 10.35 7.27 0.50
CA TYR A 27 10.10 8.71 0.31
C TYR A 27 10.84 9.30 -0.89
N HIS A 28 10.10 9.94 -1.79
CA HIS A 28 10.66 10.65 -2.93
C HIS A 28 10.51 12.17 -2.77
N PRO A 29 11.61 12.93 -2.73
CA PRO A 29 11.53 14.39 -2.75
C PRO A 29 10.97 14.88 -4.10
N LYS A 30 10.52 16.13 -4.15
CA LYS A 30 9.81 16.71 -5.31
C LYS A 30 10.53 16.53 -6.67
N LYS A 31 11.86 16.50 -6.67
CA LYS A 31 12.68 16.35 -7.90
C LYS A 31 12.76 14.91 -8.44
N ASP A 32 12.52 13.91 -7.57
CA ASP A 32 12.72 12.49 -7.88
C ASP A 32 11.38 11.72 -7.93
N ARG A 33 10.27 12.38 -7.61
CA ARG A 33 8.93 11.78 -7.68
C ARG A 33 8.41 11.77 -9.12
N MET A 34 7.75 10.68 -9.49
CA MET A 34 7.00 10.55 -10.74
C MET A 34 5.59 11.13 -10.60
N ASP A 35 4.85 11.16 -11.69
CA ASP A 35 3.44 11.56 -11.64
C ASP A 35 2.62 10.52 -10.86
N PRO A 36 1.65 10.92 -10.00
CA PRO A 36 0.79 9.96 -9.30
C PRO A 36 0.04 9.00 -10.22
N ALA A 37 -0.32 9.41 -11.45
CA ALA A 37 -0.95 8.53 -12.43
C ALA A 37 0.01 7.46 -12.97
N GLU A 38 1.29 7.80 -13.15
CA GLU A 38 2.33 6.83 -13.54
C GLU A 38 2.58 5.80 -12.43
N LEU A 39 2.59 6.26 -11.17
CA LEU A 39 2.65 5.34 -10.02
C LEU A 39 1.41 4.45 -9.97
N ALA A 40 0.21 5.01 -10.16
CA ALA A 40 -1.04 4.26 -10.16
C ALA A 40 -1.02 3.15 -11.22
N GLN A 41 -0.57 3.47 -12.45
CA GLN A 41 -0.42 2.47 -13.51
C GLN A 41 0.56 1.36 -13.11
N SER A 42 1.73 1.73 -12.56
CA SER A 42 2.74 0.76 -12.12
C SER A 42 2.21 -0.18 -11.03
N LEU A 43 1.41 0.35 -10.09
CA LEU A 43 0.75 -0.45 -9.05
C LEU A 43 -0.35 -1.35 -9.64
N ASP A 44 -1.12 -0.86 -10.61
CA ASP A 44 -2.18 -1.64 -11.27
C ASP A 44 -1.60 -2.84 -12.00
N GLU A 45 -0.52 -2.63 -12.76
CA GLU A 45 0.23 -3.68 -13.44
C GLU A 45 0.81 -4.68 -12.43
N PHE A 46 1.47 -4.20 -11.37
CA PHE A 46 2.06 -5.07 -10.35
C PHE A 46 1.01 -5.94 -9.65
N PHE A 47 -0.04 -5.33 -9.07
CA PHE A 47 -1.08 -6.07 -8.35
C PHE A 47 -1.99 -6.89 -9.27
N GLY A 48 -2.00 -6.59 -10.56
CA GLY A 48 -2.57 -7.44 -11.61
C GLY A 48 -1.80 -8.74 -11.85
N THR A 49 -0.50 -8.78 -11.57
CA THR A 49 0.38 -9.92 -11.89
C THR A 49 0.68 -10.84 -10.71
N ILE A 50 0.63 -10.35 -9.47
CA ILE A 50 0.94 -11.15 -8.28
C ILE A 50 -0.28 -11.97 -7.79
N PRO A 51 -0.07 -13.05 -7.00
CA PRO A 51 -1.16 -13.85 -6.46
C PRO A 51 -2.08 -12.99 -5.59
N LYS A 52 -3.39 -13.17 -5.75
CA LYS A 52 -4.39 -12.44 -4.96
C LYS A 52 -4.33 -12.87 -3.49
N ASP A 53 -4.29 -11.89 -2.61
CA ASP A 53 -4.27 -12.06 -1.15
C ASP A 53 -4.92 -10.83 -0.50
N THR A 54 -5.82 -11.06 0.44
CA THR A 54 -6.56 -10.00 1.14
C THR A 54 -5.73 -9.30 2.23
N ARG A 55 -4.52 -9.80 2.49
CA ARG A 55 -3.60 -9.31 3.52
C ARG A 55 -2.61 -8.26 2.99
N TYR A 56 -2.71 -7.86 1.73
CA TYR A 56 -1.82 -6.86 1.15
C TYR A 56 -2.18 -5.44 1.55
N HIS A 57 -1.16 -4.69 1.93
CA HIS A 57 -1.25 -3.28 2.29
C HIS A 57 -0.10 -2.49 1.65
N VAL A 58 -0.35 -1.25 1.28
CA VAL A 58 0.67 -0.33 0.74
C VAL A 58 0.87 0.82 1.72
N GLU A 59 2.13 1.10 2.04
CA GLU A 59 2.52 2.33 2.72
C GLU A 59 3.06 3.33 1.70
N LEU A 60 2.42 4.49 1.61
CA LEU A 60 2.88 5.61 0.78
C LEU A 60 3.61 6.60 1.67
N ARG A 61 4.93 6.70 1.54
CA ARG A 61 5.73 7.63 2.34
C ARG A 61 5.83 9.02 1.72
N THR A 62 5.42 9.17 0.46
CA THR A 62 5.38 10.47 -0.22
C THR A 62 3.95 11.02 -0.22
N GLU A 63 3.69 12.14 0.45
CA GLU A 63 2.34 12.73 0.58
C GLU A 63 1.65 12.96 -0.78
N ALA A 64 2.40 13.32 -1.81
CA ALA A 64 1.87 13.56 -3.15
C ALA A 64 1.25 12.31 -3.81
N TYR A 65 1.61 11.11 -3.34
CA TYR A 65 1.00 9.85 -3.81
C TYR A 65 -0.25 9.46 -3.04
N LEU A 66 -0.58 10.12 -1.93
CA LEU A 66 -1.91 10.06 -1.32
C LEU A 66 -2.90 10.88 -2.16
N ALA A 67 -3.11 10.41 -3.39
CA ALA A 67 -3.86 11.03 -4.46
C ALA A 67 -4.85 10.03 -5.07
N GLU A 68 -5.94 10.55 -5.62
CA GLU A 68 -7.08 9.78 -6.10
C GLU A 68 -6.70 8.66 -7.09
N PRO A 69 -5.87 8.88 -8.14
CA PRO A 69 -5.51 7.80 -9.06
C PRO A 69 -4.85 6.60 -8.38
N VAL A 70 -4.01 6.85 -7.38
CA VAL A 70 -3.32 5.79 -6.63
C VAL A 70 -4.32 5.06 -5.73
N LEU A 71 -5.15 5.81 -5.00
CA LEU A 71 -6.12 5.25 -4.06
C LEU A 71 -7.21 4.41 -4.77
N GLU A 72 -7.63 4.82 -5.97
CA GLU A 72 -8.55 4.05 -6.80
C GLU A 72 -7.96 2.70 -7.21
N ILE A 73 -6.67 2.65 -7.56
CA ILE A 73 -6.00 1.39 -7.89
C ILE A 73 -5.84 0.49 -6.66
N LEU A 74 -5.53 1.06 -5.49
CA LEU A 74 -5.50 0.28 -4.25
C LEU A 74 -6.88 -0.32 -3.96
N GLU A 75 -7.95 0.47 -4.08
CA GLU A 75 -9.32 -0.01 -3.90
C GLU A 75 -9.70 -1.09 -4.93
N LYS A 76 -9.39 -0.86 -6.21
CA LYS A 76 -9.65 -1.80 -7.32
C LYS A 76 -9.08 -3.20 -7.03
N HIS A 77 -7.90 -3.28 -6.41
CA HIS A 77 -7.24 -4.54 -6.07
C HIS A 77 -7.49 -5.01 -4.63
N GLY A 78 -8.27 -4.27 -3.83
CA GLY A 78 -8.55 -4.60 -2.44
C GLY A 78 -7.32 -4.46 -1.52
N ILE A 79 -6.39 -3.57 -1.86
CA ILE A 79 -5.14 -3.34 -1.14
C ILE A 79 -5.38 -2.30 -0.05
N GLY A 80 -5.05 -2.64 1.19
CA GLY A 80 -5.19 -1.71 2.31
C GLY A 80 -4.20 -0.54 2.22
N LEU A 81 -4.65 0.67 2.56
CA LEU A 81 -3.73 1.79 2.82
C LEU A 81 -3.19 1.69 4.24
N VAL A 82 -1.86 1.66 4.39
CA VAL A 82 -1.23 1.82 5.71
C VAL A 82 -1.29 3.29 6.11
N LEU A 83 -1.80 3.57 7.32
CA LEU A 83 -1.79 4.92 7.89
C LEU A 83 -0.50 5.12 8.69
N SER A 84 0.36 6.06 8.28
CA SER A 84 1.71 6.16 8.85
C SER A 84 1.95 7.48 9.56
N HIS A 85 2.37 7.40 10.82
CA HIS A 85 2.87 8.56 11.56
C HIS A 85 4.35 8.75 11.20
N TRP A 86 4.63 9.73 10.34
CA TRP A 86 5.97 10.03 9.87
C TRP A 86 6.11 11.51 9.49
N THR A 87 7.32 12.08 9.63
CA THR A 87 7.58 13.53 9.52
C THR A 87 7.06 14.20 8.25
N TRP A 88 7.06 13.48 7.13
CA TRP A 88 6.68 14.01 5.82
C TRP A 88 5.28 13.62 5.37
N LEU A 89 4.49 13.01 6.26
CA LEU A 89 3.11 12.64 6.00
C LEU A 89 2.14 13.50 6.81
N PRO A 90 0.93 13.75 6.29
CA PRO A 90 -0.09 14.45 7.04
C PRO A 90 -0.58 13.58 8.23
N PRO A 91 -1.24 14.14 9.25
CA PRO A 91 -1.80 13.36 10.36
C PRO A 91 -2.74 12.24 9.88
N LEU A 92 -2.85 11.15 10.65
CA LEU A 92 -3.60 9.94 10.27
C LEU A 92 -5.05 10.24 9.82
N GLY A 93 -5.74 11.15 10.49
CA GLY A 93 -7.10 11.55 10.10
C GLY A 93 -7.19 12.20 8.71
N LYS A 94 -6.15 12.96 8.30
CA LYS A 94 -6.09 13.53 6.94
C LYS A 94 -5.74 12.47 5.89
N GLN A 95 -4.92 11.47 6.25
CA GLN A 95 -4.65 10.33 5.37
C GLN A 95 -5.94 9.52 5.14
N PHE A 96 -6.70 9.24 6.20
CA PHE A 96 -7.97 8.52 6.10
C PHE A 96 -9.04 9.31 5.35
N ALA A 97 -9.10 10.63 5.52
CA ALA A 97 -10.00 11.47 4.74
C ALA A 97 -9.70 11.41 3.23
N LYS A 98 -8.43 11.24 2.84
CA LYS A 98 -8.05 11.10 1.43
C LYS A 98 -8.55 9.81 0.80
N SER A 99 -8.75 8.72 1.56
CA SER A 99 -9.43 7.51 1.07
C SER A 99 -10.96 7.62 1.08
N GLY A 100 -11.50 8.83 1.27
CA GLY A 100 -12.94 9.06 1.42
C GLY A 100 -13.51 8.55 2.74
N ASN A 101 -12.67 8.41 3.78
CA ASN A 101 -13.02 7.79 5.06
C ASN A 101 -13.46 6.33 4.93
N ARG A 102 -12.82 5.59 4.02
CA ARG A 102 -13.10 4.17 3.77
C ARG A 102 -11.85 3.34 3.97
N PHE A 103 -12.05 2.12 4.45
CA PHE A 103 -11.00 1.10 4.48
C PHE A 103 -10.96 0.39 3.13
N LEU A 104 -9.80 0.40 2.49
CA LEU A 104 -9.63 -0.14 1.12
C LEU A 104 -9.33 -1.64 1.10
N SER A 105 -8.88 -2.21 2.23
CA SER A 105 -8.49 -3.61 2.32
C SER A 105 -9.70 -4.54 2.13
N ALA A 106 -9.59 -5.48 1.19
CA ALA A 106 -10.57 -6.55 1.04
C ALA A 106 -10.59 -7.53 2.24
N GLY A 107 -9.55 -7.52 3.08
CA GLY A 107 -9.47 -8.34 4.30
C GLY A 107 -10.11 -7.69 5.53
N GLU A 108 -10.73 -6.51 5.38
CA GLU A 108 -11.33 -5.73 6.48
C GLU A 108 -10.34 -5.42 7.61
N GLN A 109 -9.04 -5.41 7.31
CA GLN A 109 -7.99 -5.07 8.26
C GLN A 109 -7.48 -3.64 8.01
N SER A 110 -6.95 -3.04 9.07
CA SER A 110 -6.29 -1.74 9.02
C SER A 110 -4.93 -1.83 9.68
N ILE A 111 -3.93 -1.20 9.07
CA ILE A 111 -2.58 -1.14 9.61
C ILE A 111 -2.22 0.33 9.85
N VAL A 112 -1.76 0.59 11.07
CA VAL A 112 -1.13 1.87 11.44
C VAL A 112 0.35 1.61 11.71
N ARG A 113 1.24 2.39 11.08
CA ARG A 113 2.68 2.36 11.39
C ARG A 113 3.07 3.62 12.12
N LEU A 114 3.74 3.45 13.25
CA LEU A 114 4.37 4.56 13.98
C LEU A 114 5.86 4.49 13.69
N ILE A 115 6.38 5.49 12.98
CA ILE A 115 7.80 5.60 12.66
C ILE A 115 8.35 6.73 13.54
N THR A 116 9.13 6.34 14.55
CA THR A 116 9.85 7.25 15.45
C THR A 116 11.25 7.53 14.95
#